data_AF-A0A4S0MI61-F1
#
_entry.id   AF-A0A4S0MI61-F1
#
_cell.length_a   1.000
_cell.length_b   1.000
_cell.length_c   1.000
_cell.angle_alpha   90.00
_cell.angle_beta   90.00
_cell.angle_gamma   90.00
#
_symmetry.space_group_name_H-M   'P 1'
#
loop_
_entity.id
_entity.type
_entity.pdbx_description
1 polymer ?
#
loop_
_entity_poly.entity_id
_entity_poly.type
_entity_poly.pdbx_seq_one_letter_code
_entity_poly.pdbx_strand_id
1 'polypeptide(L)'
;FREAAIAALHAAGRRYRIAAGSASLAGLRTAVNAGIALTLRTARFAHSGIVEAPRELDLPPVPIAEFAIRLREDANRPTQDMAALFSGNLALS
;
A
#
# COMPACT_ATOMS: atom_id res chain seq x y z
N PHE A 1 0.37 -1.33 6.97
CA PHE A 1 -0.61 -2.05 6.12
C PHE A 1 -1.25 -3.24 6.82
N ARG A 2 -0.51 -4.31 7.14
CA ARG A 2 -1.08 -5.50 7.83
C ARG A 2 -1.83 -5.14 9.11
N GLU A 3 -1.14 -4.47 10.04
CA GLU A 3 -1.75 -4.10 11.33
C GLU A 3 -2.97 -3.19 11.15
N ALA A 4 -2.90 -2.22 10.25
CA ALA A 4 -4.04 -1.35 9.93
C ALA A 4 -5.24 -2.14 9.37
N ALA A 5 -5.00 -3.12 8.50
CA ALA A 5 -6.06 -3.97 7.96
C ALA A 5 -6.69 -4.84 9.04
N ILE A 6 -5.87 -5.47 9.89
CA ILE A 6 -6.35 -6.29 11.01
C ILE A 6 -7.14 -5.44 12.01
N ALA A 7 -6.65 -4.25 12.34
CA ALA A 7 -7.32 -3.33 13.25
C ALA A 7 -8.69 -2.90 12.68
N ALA A 8 -8.77 -2.56 11.39
CA ALA A 8 -10.03 -2.19 10.74
C ALA A 8 -11.03 -3.34 10.72
N LEU A 9 -10.58 -4.56 10.38
CA LEU A 9 -11.42 -5.76 10.40
C LEU A 9 -11.91 -6.07 11.83
N HIS A 10 -11.03 -5.97 12.81
CA HIS A 10 -11.37 -6.19 14.22
C HIS A 10 -12.37 -5.16 14.74
N ALA A 11 -12.15 -3.87 14.47
CA ALA A 11 -13.05 -2.79 14.86
C ALA A 11 -14.45 -2.93 14.23
N ALA A 12 -14.50 -3.46 12.99
CA ALA A 12 -15.75 -3.74 12.30
C ALA A 12 -16.39 -5.09 12.67
N GLY A 13 -15.81 -5.86 13.62
CA GLY A 13 -16.30 -7.19 13.98
C GLY A 13 -16.26 -8.20 12.82
N ARG A 14 -15.44 -7.95 11.79
CA ARG A 14 -15.32 -8.80 10.61
C ARG A 14 -14.44 -10.00 10.92
N ARG A 15 -14.99 -11.20 10.76
CA ARG A 15 -14.19 -12.44 10.80
C ARG A 15 -13.23 -12.48 9.62
N TYR A 16 -11.99 -12.84 9.89
CA TYR A 16 -10.95 -12.97 8.87
C TYR A 16 -10.03 -14.15 9.19
N ARG A 17 -9.24 -14.56 8.20
CA ARG A 17 -8.14 -15.51 8.37
C ARG A 17 -6.91 -14.98 7.63
N ILE A 18 -5.73 -15.26 8.16
CA ILE A 18 -4.48 -14.98 7.45
C ILE A 18 -4.23 -16.13 6.47
N ALA A 19 -4.46 -15.89 5.18
CA ALA A 19 -4.28 -16.91 4.14
C ALA A 19 -2.80 -17.09 3.73
N ALA A 20 -2.00 -16.03 3.83
CA ALA A 20 -0.56 -16.04 3.53
C ALA A 20 0.16 -14.90 4.26
N GLY A 21 1.47 -15.07 4.48
CA GLY A 21 2.35 -14.03 5.04
C GLY A 21 3.69 -14.01 4.32
N SER A 22 4.23 -12.82 4.04
CA SER A 22 5.58 -12.64 3.49
C SER A 22 6.16 -11.33 3.96
N ALA A 23 7.47 -11.31 4.21
CA ALA A 23 8.23 -10.09 4.50
C ALA A 23 8.52 -9.26 3.23
N SER A 24 8.32 -9.83 2.04
CA SER A 24 8.62 -9.17 0.77
C SER A 24 7.34 -8.72 0.05
N LEU A 25 7.40 -7.59 -0.67
CA LEU A 25 6.30 -7.16 -1.53
C LEU A 25 6.04 -8.15 -2.68
N ALA A 26 7.10 -8.77 -3.21
CA ALA A 26 6.99 -9.77 -4.27
C ALA A 26 6.19 -11.00 -3.81
N GLY A 27 6.50 -11.57 -2.64
CA GLY A 27 5.76 -12.72 -2.11
C GLY A 27 4.30 -12.42 -1.80
N LEU A 28 4.00 -11.22 -1.29
CA LEU A 28 2.62 -10.77 -1.11
C LEU A 28 1.90 -10.63 -2.44
N ARG A 29 2.55 -10.07 -3.45
CA ARG A 29 2.00 -9.93 -4.80
C ARG A 29 1.69 -11.30 -5.41
N THR A 30 2.57 -12.28 -5.25
CA THR A 30 2.32 -13.66 -5.70
C THR A 30 1.08 -14.26 -5.06
N ALA A 31 0.90 -14.11 -3.74
CA ALA A 31 -0.28 -14.63 -3.06
C ALA A 31 -1.59 -13.98 -3.54
N VAL A 32 -1.58 -12.67 -3.79
CA VAL A 32 -2.75 -11.94 -4.30
C VAL A 32 -3.04 -12.34 -5.75
N ASN A 33 -2.01 -12.41 -6.59
CA ASN A 33 -2.13 -12.83 -8.00
C ASN A 33 -2.63 -14.27 -8.15
N ALA A 34 -2.27 -15.16 -7.23
CA ALA A 34 -2.77 -16.53 -7.21
C ALA A 34 -4.26 -16.62 -6.80
N GLY A 35 -4.91 -15.50 -6.47
CA GLY A 35 -6.33 -15.46 -6.11
C GLY A 35 -6.64 -16.02 -4.72
N ILE A 36 -5.63 -16.28 -3.89
CA ILE A 36 -5.80 -16.92 -2.58
C ILE A 36 -5.98 -15.92 -1.42
N ALA A 37 -5.72 -14.63 -1.66
CA ALA A 37 -5.78 -13.58 -0.65
C ALA A 37 -6.07 -12.19 -1.24
N LEU A 38 -6.64 -11.30 -0.42
CA LEU A 38 -6.62 -9.85 -0.63
C LEU A 38 -5.66 -9.20 0.38
N THR A 39 -5.16 -8.01 0.08
CA THR A 39 -4.26 -7.26 0.97
C THR A 39 -4.59 -5.78 0.93
N LEU A 40 -4.46 -5.10 2.07
CA LEU A 40 -4.46 -3.64 2.11
C LEU A 40 -3.13 -3.10 1.57
N ARG A 41 -3.18 -2.33 0.49
CA ARG A 41 -2.03 -1.69 -0.15
C ARG A 41 -2.44 -0.38 -0.83
N THR A 42 -1.47 0.42 -1.23
CA THR A 42 -1.68 1.63 -2.05
C THR A 42 -2.00 1.27 -3.48
N ALA A 43 -2.67 2.15 -4.23
CA ALA A 43 -3.00 1.93 -5.65
C ALA A 43 -1.79 1.54 -6.51
N ARG A 44 -0.60 2.09 -6.25
CA ARG A 44 0.67 1.73 -6.91
C ARG A 44 1.07 0.25 -6.78
N PHE A 45 0.48 -0.49 -5.84
CA PHE A 45 0.69 -1.93 -5.70
C PHE A 45 -0.08 -2.74 -6.75
N ALA A 46 -1.21 -2.22 -7.24
CA ALA A 46 -2.01 -2.83 -8.28
C ALA A 46 -1.23 -2.82 -9.61
N HIS A 47 -0.73 -3.98 -9.99
CA HIS A 47 -0.02 -4.19 -11.24
C HIS A 47 -0.22 -5.65 -11.66
N SER A 48 -0.13 -5.93 -12.97
CA SER A 48 -0.12 -7.31 -13.50
C SER A 48 -1.32 -8.17 -13.07
N GLY A 49 -2.55 -7.66 -13.21
CA GLY A 49 -3.78 -8.43 -12.96
C GLY A 49 -4.33 -8.33 -11.53
N ILE A 50 -3.63 -7.65 -10.62
CA ILE A 50 -4.21 -7.26 -9.32
C ILE A 50 -5.10 -6.04 -9.52
N VAL A 51 -6.35 -6.19 -9.10
CA VAL A 51 -7.35 -5.11 -9.10
C VAL A 51 -7.67 -4.69 -7.67
N GLU A 52 -8.28 -3.51 -7.54
CA GLU A 52 -8.87 -3.08 -6.28
C GLU A 52 -9.98 -4.06 -5.86
N ALA A 53 -10.10 -4.27 -4.54
CA ALA A 53 -11.15 -5.10 -3.99
C ALA A 53 -12.53 -4.50 -4.36
N PRO A 54 -13.45 -5.30 -4.91
CA PRO A 54 -14.73 -4.79 -5.38
C PRO A 54 -15.61 -4.39 -4.17
N ARG A 55 -16.48 -3.40 -4.37
CA ARG A 55 -17.25 -2.74 -3.28
C ARG A 55 -18.19 -3.70 -2.55
N GLU A 56 -18.62 -4.75 -3.23
CA GLU A 56 -19.50 -5.81 -2.75
C GLU A 56 -18.89 -6.61 -1.59
N LEU A 57 -17.57 -6.54 -1.41
CA LEU A 57 -16.90 -7.12 -0.24
C LEU A 57 -17.13 -6.32 1.05
N ASP A 58 -17.70 -5.12 0.96
CA ASP A 58 -18.09 -4.28 2.10
C ASP A 58 -16.97 -4.17 3.14
N LEU A 59 -15.76 -3.89 2.65
CA LEU A 59 -14.55 -3.81 3.46
C LEU A 59 -14.57 -2.53 4.29
N PRO A 60 -14.15 -2.58 5.58
CA PRO A 60 -14.15 -1.41 6.43
C PRO A 60 -13.16 -0.35 5.93
N PRO A 61 -13.41 0.93 6.22
CA PRO A 61 -12.46 2.00 5.91
C PRO A 61 -11.14 1.77 6.65
N VAL A 62 -10.06 2.25 6.05
CA VAL A 62 -8.70 2.14 6.57
C VAL A 62 -8.01 3.51 6.56
N PRO A 63 -6.97 3.72 7.38
CA PRO A 63 -6.20 4.96 7.34
C PRO A 63 -5.56 5.20 5.97
N ILE A 64 -5.44 6.48 5.60
CA ILE A 64 -4.73 6.90 4.40
C ILE A 64 -3.22 6.67 4.60
N ALA A 65 -2.57 6.12 3.57
CA ALA A 65 -1.12 5.99 3.55
C ALA A 65 -0.51 7.23 2.87
N GLU A 66 0.36 7.93 3.59
CA GLU A 66 1.07 9.10 3.07
C GLU A 66 2.50 8.75 2.68
N PHE A 67 2.97 9.39 1.62
CA PHE A 67 4.37 9.35 1.19
C PHE A 67 4.94 10.76 1.29
N ALA A 68 6.15 10.88 1.84
CA ALA A 68 6.84 12.15 1.95
C ALA A 68 8.29 12.01 1.47
N ILE A 69 8.75 13.02 0.75
CA ILE A 69 10.17 13.19 0.45
C ILE A 69 10.77 14.05 1.56
N ARG A 70 11.79 13.53 2.24
CA ARG A 70 12.52 14.25 3.29
C ARG A 70 13.87 14.66 2.72
N LEU A 71 14.18 15.94 2.86
CA LEU A 71 15.43 16.54 2.43
C LEU A 71 16.09 17.19 3.64
N ARG A 72 17.40 17.05 3.78
CA ARG A 72 18.15 17.82 4.77
C ARG A 72 18.19 19.29 4.36
N GLU A 73 18.15 20.19 5.34
CA GLU A 73 18.17 21.64 5.11
C GLU A 73 19.41 22.10 4.33
N ASP A 74 20.56 21.45 4.56
CA ASP A 74 21.85 21.73 3.95
C ASP A 74 22.14 20.89 2.69
N ALA A 75 21.13 20.26 2.08
CA ALA A 75 21.33 19.39 0.93
C ALA A 75 21.91 20.15 -0.27
N ASN A 76 22.90 19.53 -0.93
CA ASN A 76 23.52 20.08 -2.13
C ASN A 76 22.53 20.14 -3.32
N ARG A 77 22.89 20.90 -4.34
CA ARG A 77 22.01 21.17 -5.48
C ARG A 77 21.51 19.90 -6.20
N PRO A 78 22.35 18.89 -6.52
CA PRO A 78 21.87 17.65 -7.13
C PRO A 78 20.82 16.91 -6.28
N THR A 79 20.97 16.94 -4.95
CA THR A 79 20.00 16.29 -4.04
C THR A 79 18.68 17.07 -4.00
N GLN A 80 18.74 18.40 -4.03
CA GLN A 80 17.54 19.25 -4.13
C GLN A 80 16.80 18.98 -5.45
N ASP A 81 17.51 18.92 -6.57
CA ASP A 81 16.92 18.65 -7.89
C ASP A 81 16.27 17.25 -7.91
N MET A 82 16.92 16.23 -7.34
CA MET A 82 16.35 14.89 -7.21
C MET A 82 15.08 14.86 -6.34
N ALA A 83 15.06 15.60 -5.23
CA ALA A 83 13.88 15.71 -4.37
C ALA A 83 12.70 16.38 -5.10
N ALA A 84 12.97 17.39 -5.92
CA ALA A 84 11.96 18.03 -6.75
C ALA A 84 11.38 17.05 -7.79
N LEU A 85 12.23 16.26 -8.46
CA LEU A 85 11.80 15.24 -9.42
C LEU A 85 10.92 14.17 -8.76
N PHE A 86 11.32 13.65 -7.60
CA PHE A 86 10.53 12.66 -6.87
C PHE A 86 9.21 13.23 -6.37
N SER A 87 9.20 14.48 -5.90
CA SER A 87 7.97 15.14 -5.44
C SER A 87 6.97 15.32 -6.59
N GLY A 88 7.45 15.73 -7.77
CA GLY A 88 6.62 15.84 -8.97
C GLY A 88 6.03 14.50 -9.39
N ASN A 89 6.82 13.43 -9.39
CA ASN A 89 6.34 12.09 -9.75
C ASN A 89 5.37 11.49 -8.72
N LEU A 90 5.56 11.82 -7.44
CA LEU A 90 4.68 11.36 -6.36
C LEU A 90 3.28 12.00 -6.44
N ALA A 91 3.18 13.23 -6.94
CA ALA A 91 1.91 13.94 -7.14
C ALA A 91 1.10 13.43 -8.35
N LEU A 92 1.74 12.72 -9.29
CA LEU A 92 1.12 12.24 -10.53
C LEU A 92 0.47 10.86 -10.43
N SER A 93 0.41 10.25 -9.25
CA SER A 93 -0.24 8.94 -9.04
C SER A 93 -1.03 8.86 -7.74
#